data_AF-A0A2G9GP16-F1
#
_entry.id   AF-A0A2G9GP16-F1
#
_cell.length_a   1.000
_cell.length_b   1.000
_cell.length_c   1.000
_cell.angle_alpha   90.00
_cell.angle_beta   90.00
_cell.angle_gamma   90.00
#
_symmetry.space_group_name_H-M   'P 1'
#
loop_
_entity.id
_entity.type
_entity.pdbx_description
1 polymer ?
#
loop_
_entity_poly.entity_id
_entity_poly.type
_entity_poly.pdbx_seq_one_letter_code
_entity_poly.pdbx_strand_id
1 'polypeptide(L)'
;MEVKGSPVEHGYYMPAEWERHSQCWIGWPERPENWRDHGVHAQHAFAKVASAISSFEPVTVCASPEQWNNARSLLPKHIRVVEMSMNDSWFRDTGPTFVIRNNTSNEEKLENKIAGIDWNFNGYGGIEEGCYEDWSLDLLIARKILEIENIPRFSHSMILEGGSIHVDGEGTCLTTEECLLNKNRNPNLTKAQIEDELKAYVGVTKIIWLPRGLYGDEDTNGHIDNMCCFARPGVVLLAWTDDKSDPQ
;
A
#
# COMPACT_ATOMS: atom_id res chain seq x y z
N MET A 1 12.84 -4.23 13.68
CA MET A 1 13.70 -5.45 13.79
C MET A 1 13.54 -6.23 12.49
N GLU A 2 14.62 -6.49 11.77
CA GLU A 2 14.57 -7.25 10.51
C GLU A 2 14.33 -8.74 10.80
N VAL A 3 13.35 -9.33 10.12
CA VAL A 3 13.02 -10.74 10.23
C VAL A 3 13.56 -11.51 9.03
N LYS A 4 14.16 -12.67 9.28
CA LYS A 4 14.61 -13.58 8.21
C LYS A 4 13.51 -14.55 7.82
N GLY A 5 13.45 -14.90 6.53
CA GLY A 5 12.41 -15.78 6.00
C GLY A 5 11.15 -15.02 5.59
N SER A 6 10.12 -15.75 5.15
CA SER A 6 8.86 -15.15 4.70
C SER A 6 7.84 -15.04 5.84
N PRO A 7 6.90 -14.09 5.78
CA PRO A 7 5.77 -13.99 6.71
C PRO A 7 5.07 -15.33 7.00
N VAL A 8 4.79 -16.14 5.98
CA VAL A 8 4.10 -17.43 6.14
C VAL A 8 4.90 -18.44 6.96
N GLU A 9 6.23 -18.49 6.84
CA GLU A 9 7.09 -19.36 7.67
C GLU A 9 6.90 -19.07 9.17
N HIS A 10 6.63 -17.81 9.50
CA HIS A 10 6.35 -17.35 10.86
C HIS A 10 4.85 -17.35 11.22
N GLY A 11 3.99 -17.83 10.31
CA GLY A 11 2.54 -17.93 10.50
C GLY A 11 1.78 -16.62 10.34
N TYR A 12 2.37 -15.62 9.67
CA TYR A 12 1.68 -14.37 9.34
C TYR A 12 0.90 -14.47 8.03
N TYR A 13 -0.13 -13.65 7.92
CA TYR A 13 -0.91 -13.42 6.70
C TYR A 13 -1.40 -11.96 6.66
N MET A 14 -1.68 -11.45 5.47
CA MET A 14 -2.31 -10.13 5.29
C MET A 14 -3.80 -10.24 5.62
N PRO A 15 -4.31 -9.53 6.65
CA PRO A 15 -5.73 -9.54 6.98
C PRO A 15 -6.54 -8.82 5.89
N ALA A 16 -7.84 -9.06 5.85
CA ALA A 16 -8.71 -8.30 4.95
C ALA A 16 -8.82 -6.83 5.39
N GLU A 17 -9.02 -5.91 4.45
CA GLU A 17 -9.10 -4.47 4.76
C GLU A 17 -10.33 -4.08 5.59
N TRP A 18 -11.36 -4.93 5.68
CA TRP A 18 -12.49 -4.71 6.59
C TRP A 18 -12.27 -5.25 8.00
N GLU A 19 -11.15 -5.94 8.26
CA GLU A 19 -10.81 -6.37 9.60
C GLU A 19 -10.47 -5.16 10.48
N ARG A 20 -10.46 -5.38 11.80
CA ARG A 20 -10.31 -4.27 12.74
C ARG A 20 -8.92 -3.65 12.65
N HIS A 21 -8.87 -2.36 12.33
CA HIS A 21 -7.65 -1.59 12.34
C HIS A 21 -7.32 -0.99 13.71
N SER A 22 -6.02 -0.72 13.90
CA SER A 22 -5.53 0.07 15.04
C SER A 22 -5.37 1.55 14.70
N GLN A 23 -4.99 1.87 13.46
CA GLN A 23 -4.84 3.23 12.94
C GLN A 23 -4.67 3.24 11.41
N CYS A 24 -4.89 4.41 10.80
CA CYS A 24 -4.59 4.71 9.40
C CYS A 24 -3.36 5.62 9.26
N TRP A 25 -2.56 5.41 8.21
CA TRP A 25 -1.40 6.22 7.85
C TRP A 25 -1.63 6.96 6.53
N ILE A 26 -1.26 8.25 6.49
CA ILE A 26 -1.44 9.12 5.32
C ILE A 26 -0.17 9.95 5.09
N GLY A 27 0.31 10.00 3.85
CA GLY A 27 1.35 10.94 3.42
C GLY A 27 0.76 12.31 3.09
N TRP A 28 1.47 13.39 3.43
CA TRP A 28 1.03 14.75 3.15
C TRP A 28 1.47 15.22 1.76
N PRO A 29 0.57 15.70 0.88
CA PRO A 29 0.91 16.08 -0.49
C PRO A 29 1.57 17.46 -0.56
N GLU A 30 2.68 17.56 -1.29
CA GLU A 30 3.40 18.83 -1.45
C GLU A 30 4.19 18.99 -2.76
N ARG A 31 4.54 17.91 -3.46
CA ARG A 31 5.37 17.93 -4.68
C ARG A 31 4.72 18.77 -5.79
N PRO A 32 5.28 19.93 -6.17
CA PRO A 32 4.62 20.89 -7.07
C PRO A 32 4.53 20.41 -8.52
N GLU A 33 5.38 19.46 -8.93
CA GLU A 33 5.35 18.85 -10.28
C GLU A 33 4.09 18.00 -10.49
N ASN A 34 3.53 17.45 -9.42
CA ASN A 34 2.30 16.65 -9.45
C ASN A 34 1.09 17.47 -8.97
N TRP A 35 1.27 18.19 -7.87
CA TRP A 35 0.18 18.87 -7.19
C TRP A 35 0.14 20.36 -7.53
N ARG A 36 -0.84 20.75 -8.36
CA ARG A 36 -1.06 22.16 -8.76
C ARG A 36 -1.15 23.12 -7.57
N ASP A 37 -0.77 24.37 -7.82
CA ASP A 37 -0.80 25.45 -6.84
C ASP A 37 -0.03 25.10 -5.55
N HIS A 38 1.14 24.47 -5.71
CA HIS A 38 2.00 24.01 -4.61
C HIS A 38 1.26 23.10 -3.61
N GLY A 39 0.37 22.25 -4.09
CA GLY A 39 -0.36 21.28 -3.28
C GLY A 39 -1.51 21.82 -2.44
N VAL A 40 -1.78 23.12 -2.39
CA VAL A 40 -2.78 23.71 -1.48
C VAL A 40 -4.16 23.05 -1.60
N HIS A 41 -4.59 22.70 -2.81
CA HIS A 41 -5.88 22.03 -3.01
C HIS A 41 -5.88 20.57 -2.55
N ALA A 42 -4.80 19.84 -2.83
CA ALA A 42 -4.61 18.46 -2.39
C ALA A 42 -4.53 18.38 -0.87
N GLN A 43 -3.79 19.30 -0.25
CA GLN A 43 -3.65 19.41 1.21
C GLN A 43 -5.01 19.59 1.90
N HIS A 44 -5.88 20.46 1.38
CA HIS A 44 -7.24 20.59 1.92
C HIS A 44 -8.10 19.34 1.71
N ALA A 45 -7.93 18.63 0.60
CA ALA A 45 -8.63 17.37 0.35
C ALA A 45 -8.14 16.26 1.31
N PHE A 46 -6.83 16.09 1.44
CA PHE A 46 -6.20 15.13 2.35
C PHE A 46 -6.55 15.42 3.81
N ALA A 47 -6.59 16.69 4.22
CA ALA A 47 -7.05 17.06 5.56
C ALA A 47 -8.51 16.66 5.82
N LYS A 48 -9.40 16.77 4.81
CA LYS A 48 -10.79 16.31 4.92
C LYS A 48 -10.87 14.78 5.01
N VAL A 49 -10.10 14.06 4.19
CA VAL A 49 -10.04 12.58 4.24
C VAL A 49 -9.53 12.12 5.60
N ALA A 50 -8.40 12.65 6.07
CA ALA A 50 -7.85 12.34 7.39
C ALA A 50 -8.84 12.65 8.51
N SER A 51 -9.54 13.79 8.44
CA SER A 51 -10.58 14.15 9.41
C SER A 51 -11.76 13.19 9.41
N ALA A 52 -12.22 12.76 8.23
CA ALA A 52 -13.31 11.80 8.09
C ALA A 52 -12.93 10.43 8.69
N ILE A 53 -11.76 9.89 8.34
CA ILE A 53 -11.25 8.61 8.89
C ILE A 53 -11.07 8.72 10.41
N SER A 54 -10.62 9.88 10.92
CA SER A 54 -10.40 10.11 12.35
C SER A 54 -11.66 10.01 13.23
N SER A 55 -12.84 9.95 12.61
CA SER A 55 -14.11 9.70 13.32
C SER A 55 -14.33 8.22 13.62
N PHE A 56 -13.58 7.32 12.99
CA PHE A 56 -13.72 5.86 13.09
C PHE A 56 -12.50 5.20 13.75
N GLU A 57 -11.30 5.70 13.47
CA GLU A 57 -10.05 5.16 14.00
C GLU A 57 -8.96 6.24 14.14
N PRO A 58 -7.90 6.02 14.94
CA PRO A 58 -6.76 6.92 14.99
C PRO A 58 -6.11 7.12 13.61
N VAL A 59 -5.70 8.36 13.31
CA VAL A 59 -5.01 8.70 12.06
C VAL A 59 -3.65 9.29 12.38
N THR A 60 -2.64 8.86 11.63
CA THR A 60 -1.31 9.46 11.60
C THR A 60 -1.03 10.04 10.23
N VAL A 61 -0.76 11.34 10.17
CA VAL A 61 -0.32 12.03 8.96
C VAL A 61 1.18 12.26 9.04
N CYS A 62 1.90 11.80 8.02
CA CYS A 62 3.32 12.05 7.83
C CYS A 62 3.51 13.26 6.93
N ALA A 63 4.33 14.24 7.34
CA ALA A 63 4.59 15.46 6.58
C ALA A 63 6.10 15.78 6.55
N SER A 64 6.59 16.40 5.48
CA SER A 64 7.97 16.90 5.43
C SER A 64 8.26 17.91 6.55
N PRO A 65 9.55 18.15 6.88
CA PRO A 65 9.94 19.22 7.80
C PRO A 65 9.34 20.59 7.39
N GLU A 66 9.28 20.87 6.09
CA GLU A 66 8.76 22.11 5.52
C GLU A 66 7.25 22.25 5.70
N GLN A 67 6.51 21.14 5.58
CA GLN A 67 5.05 21.13 5.66
C GLN A 67 4.49 20.78 7.02
N TRP A 68 5.31 20.32 7.98
CA TRP A 68 4.82 19.85 9.28
C TRP A 68 3.91 20.86 9.98
N ASN A 69 4.34 22.13 10.06
CA ASN A 69 3.54 23.19 10.70
C ASN A 69 2.24 23.47 9.93
N ASN A 70 2.28 23.43 8.60
CA ASN A 70 1.10 23.63 7.76
C ASN A 70 0.09 22.49 7.96
N ALA A 71 0.52 21.23 7.82
CA ALA A 71 -0.29 20.04 8.06
C ALA A 71 -0.92 20.07 9.46
N ARG A 72 -0.10 20.36 10.49
CA ARG A 72 -0.58 20.47 11.87
C ARG A 72 -1.65 21.55 12.05
N SER A 73 -1.54 22.68 11.34
CA SER A 73 -2.51 23.77 11.41
C SER A 73 -3.86 23.45 10.74
N LEU A 74 -3.85 22.59 9.71
CA LEU A 74 -5.04 22.20 8.95
C LEU A 74 -5.77 20.99 9.54
N LEU A 75 -5.07 20.12 10.27
CA LEU A 75 -5.62 18.89 10.81
C LEU A 75 -6.21 19.06 12.23
N PRO A 76 -7.32 18.37 12.57
CA PRO A 76 -7.83 18.27 13.94
C PRO A 76 -6.75 17.83 14.95
N LYS A 77 -6.78 18.41 16.16
CA LYS A 77 -5.72 18.22 17.18
C LYS A 77 -5.47 16.77 17.58
N HIS A 78 -6.48 15.89 17.48
CA HIS A 78 -6.36 14.48 17.85
C HIS A 78 -5.71 13.60 16.79
N ILE A 79 -5.56 14.08 15.55
CA ILE A 79 -4.79 13.39 14.50
C ILE A 79 -3.31 13.53 14.83
N ARG A 80 -2.55 12.43 14.86
CA ARG A 80 -1.09 12.47 15.09
C ARG A 80 -0.41 13.00 13.83
N VAL A 81 0.55 13.92 13.98
CA VAL A 81 1.36 14.41 12.85
C VAL A 81 2.82 14.09 13.13
N VAL A 82 3.46 13.36 12.21
CA VAL A 82 4.85 12.92 12.32
C VAL A 82 5.65 13.56 11.19
N GLU A 83 6.84 14.08 11.52
CA GLU A 83 7.78 14.55 10.50
C GLU A 83 8.41 13.35 9.78
N MET A 84 8.32 13.31 8.46
CA MET A 84 8.84 12.22 7.63
C MET A 84 9.10 12.72 6.20
N SER A 85 10.35 12.61 5.75
CA SER A 85 10.70 12.86 4.34
C SER A 85 10.17 11.75 3.43
N MET A 86 9.60 12.16 2.29
CA MET A 86 9.05 11.35 1.19
C MET A 86 9.19 12.12 -0.12
N ASN A 87 9.14 11.44 -1.27
CA ASN A 87 9.11 12.09 -2.58
C ASN A 87 7.67 12.39 -3.02
N ASP A 88 6.70 11.53 -2.70
CA ASP A 88 5.26 11.82 -2.88
C ASP A 88 4.39 11.15 -1.78
N SER A 89 3.09 11.47 -1.76
CA SER A 89 2.18 11.17 -0.65
C SER A 89 1.43 9.83 -0.69
N TRP A 90 1.84 8.89 -1.56
CA TRP A 90 1.09 7.67 -1.89
C TRP A 90 1.39 6.51 -0.94
N PHE A 91 0.98 6.63 0.33
CA PHE A 91 1.29 5.63 1.37
C PHE A 91 0.56 4.30 1.21
N ARG A 92 -0.47 4.22 0.36
CA ARG A 92 -1.05 2.94 -0.08
C ARG A 92 0.03 2.06 -0.72
N ASP A 93 0.93 2.67 -1.47
CA ASP A 93 1.87 1.97 -2.34
C ASP A 93 3.28 1.86 -1.75
N THR A 94 3.66 2.85 -0.95
CA THR A 94 5.01 2.95 -0.34
C THR A 94 5.02 2.63 1.16
N GLY A 95 3.84 2.52 1.77
CA GLY A 95 3.67 2.10 3.16
C GLY A 95 3.88 0.59 3.35
N PRO A 96 4.03 0.13 4.60
CA PRO A 96 4.20 -1.29 4.85
C PRO A 96 2.86 -2.01 4.64
N THR A 97 2.89 -3.18 4.01
CA THR A 97 1.75 -4.10 4.05
C THR A 97 1.76 -4.83 5.38
N PHE A 98 0.86 -4.45 6.30
CA PHE A 98 0.78 -5.10 7.61
C PHE A 98 0.26 -6.54 7.50
N VAL A 99 0.88 -7.43 8.26
CA VAL A 99 0.50 -8.84 8.38
C VAL A 99 0.34 -9.23 9.85
N ILE A 100 -0.60 -10.13 10.12
CA ILE A 100 -0.96 -10.58 11.46
C ILE A 100 -0.79 -12.10 11.58
N ARG A 101 -0.63 -12.60 12.80
CA ARG A 101 -0.65 -14.04 13.08
C ARG A 101 -1.64 -14.36 14.20
N ASN A 102 -2.26 -15.53 14.10
CA ASN A 102 -3.16 -16.03 15.12
C ASN A 102 -2.40 -16.58 16.33
N ASN A 103 -3.06 -16.53 17.49
CA ASN A 103 -2.48 -16.82 18.81
C ASN A 103 -2.19 -18.32 19.08
N THR A 104 -2.10 -19.16 18.05
CA THR A 104 -2.32 -20.61 18.15
C THR A 104 -1.07 -21.48 18.10
N SER A 105 0.14 -20.95 17.93
CA SER A 105 1.34 -21.80 17.87
C SER A 105 2.20 -21.72 19.13
N ASN A 106 2.25 -22.83 19.87
CA ASN A 106 3.13 -23.13 21.00
C ASN A 106 4.61 -23.38 20.61
N GLU A 107 5.08 -22.78 19.51
CA GLU A 107 6.46 -22.96 19.02
C GLU A 107 7.14 -21.60 18.91
N GLU A 108 8.48 -21.60 18.97
CA GLU A 108 9.44 -20.48 18.99
C GLU A 108 9.30 -19.45 17.85
N LYS A 109 8.12 -18.88 17.67
CA LYS A 109 7.80 -17.89 16.64
C LYS A 109 7.75 -16.51 17.28
N LEU A 110 8.40 -15.53 16.63
CA LEU A 110 8.45 -14.10 17.01
C LEU A 110 7.30 -13.62 17.88
N GLU A 111 7.49 -13.20 19.12
CA GLU A 111 6.40 -12.84 20.05
C GLU A 111 5.34 -11.89 19.49
N ASN A 112 5.72 -10.96 18.61
CA ASN A 112 4.86 -9.94 18.01
C ASN A 112 3.69 -10.52 17.20
N LYS A 113 2.47 -10.05 17.41
CA LYS A 113 1.28 -10.49 16.65
C LYS A 113 1.09 -9.79 15.31
N ILE A 114 1.85 -8.72 15.09
CA ILE A 114 1.80 -7.87 13.91
C ILE A 114 3.24 -7.74 13.41
N ALA A 115 3.41 -7.78 12.10
CA ALA A 115 4.63 -7.41 11.38
C ALA A 115 4.24 -6.57 10.16
N GLY A 116 5.23 -6.00 9.47
CA GLY A 116 5.01 -5.33 8.18
C GLY A 116 5.94 -5.86 7.11
N ILE A 117 5.40 -6.03 5.92
CA ILE A 117 6.16 -6.28 4.70
C ILE A 117 6.58 -4.93 4.15
N ASP A 118 7.87 -4.81 3.84
CA ASP A 118 8.48 -3.64 3.21
C ASP A 118 8.91 -4.06 1.80
N TRP A 119 8.02 -3.82 0.84
CA TRP A 119 8.24 -4.09 -0.58
C TRP A 119 9.25 -3.09 -1.16
N ASN A 120 9.90 -3.48 -2.24
CA ASN A 120 10.67 -2.51 -3.01
C ASN A 120 9.70 -1.63 -3.83
N PHE A 121 10.12 -0.40 -4.13
CA PHE A 121 9.32 0.57 -4.87
C PHE A 121 10.18 1.30 -5.90
N ASN A 122 9.60 1.63 -7.05
CA ASN A 122 10.35 2.25 -8.15
C ASN A 122 9.66 3.45 -8.81
N GLY A 123 8.71 4.11 -8.15
CA GLY A 123 7.96 5.21 -8.78
C GLY A 123 7.03 4.73 -9.90
N TYR A 124 6.48 3.52 -9.79
CA TYR A 124 5.54 2.91 -10.74
C TYR A 124 6.10 2.64 -12.16
N GLY A 125 7.40 2.42 -12.29
CA GLY A 125 7.99 2.11 -13.60
C GLY A 125 9.48 2.42 -13.75
N GLY A 126 10.12 2.89 -12.69
CA GLY A 126 11.53 3.21 -12.68
C GLY A 126 11.84 4.51 -13.44
N ILE A 127 13.09 4.63 -13.90
CA ILE A 127 13.60 5.89 -14.49
C ILE A 127 12.94 6.19 -15.84
N GLU A 128 12.59 5.16 -16.62
CA GLU A 128 12.16 5.32 -18.01
C GLU A 128 10.64 5.54 -18.14
N GLU A 129 9.84 4.83 -17.33
CA GLU A 129 8.38 4.80 -17.44
C GLU A 129 7.67 5.20 -16.15
N GLY A 130 8.40 5.51 -15.07
CA GLY A 130 7.81 5.88 -13.79
C GLY A 130 7.28 7.31 -13.75
N CYS A 131 6.49 7.61 -12.72
CA CYS A 131 5.83 8.90 -12.54
C CYS A 131 6.79 10.03 -12.10
N TYR A 132 8.00 9.70 -11.65
CA TYR A 132 9.02 10.65 -11.20
C TYR A 132 10.41 10.00 -11.11
N GLU A 133 11.45 10.81 -11.26
CA GLU A 133 12.84 10.33 -11.43
C GLU A 133 13.54 9.89 -10.12
N ASP A 134 13.07 10.37 -8.96
CA ASP A 134 13.66 10.07 -7.65
C ASP A 134 12.59 9.65 -6.64
N TRP A 135 12.65 8.40 -6.20
CA TRP A 135 11.81 7.77 -5.17
C TRP A 135 12.63 7.26 -3.97
N SER A 136 13.85 7.78 -3.80
CA SER A 136 14.79 7.31 -2.78
C SER A 136 14.29 7.50 -1.34
N LEU A 137 13.46 8.52 -1.09
CA LEU A 137 12.83 8.75 0.21
C LEU A 137 11.60 7.87 0.40
N ASP A 138 10.88 7.55 -0.68
CA ASP A 138 9.71 6.69 -0.64
C ASP A 138 10.05 5.26 -0.24
N LEU A 139 11.22 4.75 -0.69
CA LEU A 139 11.80 3.47 -0.27
C LEU A 139 12.00 3.34 1.25
N LEU A 140 11.95 4.45 1.99
CA LEU A 140 12.17 4.47 3.43
C LEU A 140 10.86 4.57 4.22
N ILE A 141 9.71 4.81 3.57
CA ILE A 141 8.42 5.05 4.25
C ILE A 141 8.01 3.84 5.07
N ALA A 142 7.91 2.66 4.44
CA ALA A 142 7.55 1.41 5.12
C ALA A 142 8.44 1.14 6.34
N ARG A 143 9.77 1.21 6.15
CA ARG A 143 10.73 1.06 7.25
C ARG A 143 10.50 2.06 8.39
N LYS A 144 10.36 3.35 8.08
CA LYS A 144 10.18 4.39 9.11
C LYS A 144 8.89 4.19 9.89
N ILE A 145 7.78 3.86 9.21
CA ILE A 145 6.50 3.54 9.87
C ILE A 145 6.67 2.37 10.85
N LEU A 146 7.32 1.29 10.41
CA LEU A 146 7.54 0.12 11.25
C LEU A 146 8.48 0.40 12.43
N GLU A 147 9.50 1.25 12.24
CA GLU A 147 10.39 1.67 13.34
C GLU A 147 9.66 2.55 14.37
N ILE A 148 8.82 3.49 13.94
CA ILE A 148 8.01 4.34 14.84
C ILE A 148 7.10 3.48 15.74
N GLU A 149 6.49 2.44 15.17
CA GLU A 149 5.57 1.55 15.88
C GLU A 149 6.25 0.38 16.59
N ASN A 150 7.58 0.25 16.46
CA ASN A 150 8.37 -0.89 16.96
C ASN A 150 7.88 -2.26 16.45
N ILE A 151 7.45 -2.30 15.18
CA ILE A 151 6.92 -3.49 14.52
C ILE A 151 8.04 -4.23 13.75
N PRO A 152 8.10 -5.58 13.77
CA PRO A 152 9.04 -6.34 12.95
C PRO A 152 8.83 -6.10 11.45
N ARG A 153 9.94 -6.11 10.70
CA ARG A 153 9.98 -5.83 9.26
C ARG A 153 10.41 -7.07 8.50
N PHE A 154 9.65 -7.41 7.47
CA PHE A 154 10.00 -8.36 6.42
C PHE A 154 10.35 -7.57 5.15
N SER A 155 11.63 -7.34 4.88
CA SER A 155 12.05 -6.66 3.65
C SER A 155 11.96 -7.59 2.44
N HIS A 156 11.52 -7.05 1.32
CA HIS A 156 11.40 -7.76 0.04
C HIS A 156 12.06 -6.97 -1.10
N SER A 157 12.61 -7.66 -2.11
CA SER A 157 13.26 -7.07 -3.29
C SER A 157 12.34 -6.88 -4.50
N MET A 158 11.33 -7.74 -4.67
CA MET A 158 10.23 -7.56 -5.62
C MET A 158 9.62 -6.17 -5.50
N ILE A 159 9.46 -5.51 -6.65
CA ILE A 159 8.75 -4.24 -6.76
C ILE A 159 7.26 -4.55 -6.70
N LEU A 160 6.58 -4.03 -5.68
CA LEU A 160 5.15 -4.21 -5.49
C LEU A 160 4.58 -3.05 -4.70
N GLU A 161 3.48 -2.51 -5.21
CA GLU A 161 2.71 -1.44 -4.59
C GLU A 161 1.47 -2.02 -3.90
N GLY A 162 1.13 -1.54 -2.69
CA GLY A 162 -0.03 -2.05 -1.96
C GLY A 162 -1.37 -1.90 -2.69
N GLY A 163 -1.54 -0.89 -3.54
CA GLY A 163 -2.75 -0.72 -4.38
C GLY A 163 -2.86 -1.70 -5.54
N SER A 164 -1.77 -2.40 -5.88
CA SER A 164 -1.75 -3.41 -6.96
C SER A 164 -2.39 -4.74 -6.56
N ILE A 165 -2.66 -4.97 -5.26
CA ILE A 165 -3.23 -6.21 -4.74
C ILE A 165 -4.40 -5.96 -3.78
N HIS A 166 -5.33 -6.91 -3.70
CA HIS A 166 -6.39 -6.88 -2.68
C HIS A 166 -6.66 -8.28 -2.14
N VAL A 167 -6.67 -8.46 -0.82
CA VAL A 167 -6.88 -9.78 -0.19
C VAL A 167 -8.24 -9.87 0.52
N ASP A 168 -8.74 -11.10 0.69
CA ASP A 168 -10.00 -11.38 1.41
C ASP A 168 -9.81 -11.83 2.87
N GLY A 169 -8.56 -11.98 3.32
CA GLY A 169 -8.21 -12.51 4.65
C GLY A 169 -8.44 -14.02 4.82
N GLU A 170 -8.95 -14.72 3.80
CA GLU A 170 -9.24 -16.16 3.80
C GLU A 170 -8.42 -16.93 2.77
N GLY A 171 -7.38 -16.28 2.22
CA GLY A 171 -6.38 -16.90 1.36
C GLY A 171 -6.58 -16.64 -0.13
N THR A 172 -7.38 -15.65 -0.51
CA THR A 172 -7.53 -15.19 -1.90
C THR A 172 -6.96 -13.79 -2.09
N CYS A 173 -6.21 -13.59 -3.17
CA CYS A 173 -5.74 -12.28 -3.65
C CYS A 173 -6.33 -11.95 -5.03
N LEU A 174 -6.75 -10.71 -5.23
CA LEU A 174 -7.01 -10.11 -6.55
C LEU A 174 -5.81 -9.26 -6.96
N THR A 175 -5.48 -9.30 -8.24
CA THR A 175 -4.45 -8.45 -8.87
C THR A 175 -4.73 -8.33 -10.37
N THR A 176 -4.02 -7.44 -11.06
CA THR A 176 -4.05 -7.34 -12.52
C THR A 176 -2.76 -7.89 -13.15
N GLU A 177 -2.87 -8.48 -14.34
CA GLU A 177 -1.73 -8.90 -15.16
C GLU A 177 -1.00 -7.67 -15.73
N GLU A 178 -1.77 -6.66 -16.15
CA GLU A 178 -1.25 -5.40 -16.70
C GLU A 178 -0.26 -4.70 -15.77
N CYS A 179 -0.49 -4.75 -14.46
CA CYS A 179 0.41 -4.16 -13.47
C CYS A 179 1.58 -5.11 -13.15
N LEU A 180 1.32 -6.25 -12.49
CA LEU A 180 2.41 -7.05 -11.91
C LEU A 180 3.28 -7.77 -12.95
N LEU A 181 2.77 -8.00 -14.16
CA LEU A 181 3.55 -8.58 -15.26
C LEU A 181 4.15 -7.51 -16.18
N ASN A 182 3.97 -6.23 -15.86
CA ASN A 182 4.64 -5.16 -16.58
C ASN A 182 6.17 -5.32 -16.45
N LYS A 183 6.86 -5.11 -17.57
CA LYS A 183 8.33 -5.18 -17.63
C LYS A 183 9.00 -4.10 -16.79
N ASN A 184 8.30 -3.01 -16.49
CA ASN A 184 8.80 -1.94 -15.64
C ASN A 184 8.68 -2.25 -14.14
N ARG A 185 8.04 -3.38 -13.75
CA ARG A 185 8.05 -3.92 -12.38
C ARG A 185 9.16 -4.97 -12.26
N ASN A 186 8.83 -6.23 -12.50
CA ASN A 186 9.70 -7.37 -12.22
C ASN A 186 10.04 -8.16 -13.49
N PRO A 187 10.80 -7.59 -14.46
CA PRO A 187 10.98 -8.18 -15.80
C PRO A 187 11.70 -9.54 -15.78
N ASN A 188 12.38 -9.87 -14.68
CA ASN A 188 13.12 -11.11 -14.51
C ASN A 188 12.31 -12.20 -13.80
N LEU A 189 11.09 -11.90 -13.34
CA LEU A 189 10.21 -12.86 -12.70
C LEU A 189 9.12 -13.33 -13.67
N THR A 190 8.88 -14.64 -13.68
CA THR A 190 7.72 -15.21 -14.35
C THR A 190 6.47 -14.99 -13.51
N LYS A 191 5.29 -15.06 -14.15
CA LYS A 191 4.00 -15.02 -13.45
C LYS A 191 3.93 -16.01 -12.28
N ALA A 192 4.42 -17.24 -12.48
CA ALA A 192 4.44 -18.27 -11.43
C ALA A 192 5.33 -17.88 -10.24
N GLN A 193 6.49 -17.26 -10.49
CA GLN A 193 7.36 -16.76 -9.42
C GLN A 193 6.73 -15.61 -8.65
N ILE A 194 6.06 -14.67 -9.34
CA ILE A 194 5.29 -13.60 -8.68
C ILE A 194 4.18 -14.19 -7.81
N GLU A 195 3.47 -15.21 -8.31
CA GLU A 195 2.47 -15.91 -7.50
C GLU A 195 3.07 -16.57 -6.26
N ASP A 196 4.25 -17.18 -6.36
CA ASP A 196 4.92 -17.83 -5.23
C ASP A 196 5.35 -16.80 -4.17
N GLU A 197 5.87 -15.63 -4.58
CA GLU A 197 6.20 -14.54 -3.66
C GLU A 197 4.94 -13.99 -2.96
N LEU A 198 3.86 -13.75 -3.71
CA LEU A 198 2.58 -13.33 -3.13
C LEU A 198 2.08 -14.35 -2.10
N LYS A 199 2.07 -15.65 -2.43
CA LYS A 199 1.68 -16.70 -1.48
C LYS A 199 2.55 -16.69 -0.23
N ALA A 200 3.87 -16.53 -0.38
CA ALA A 200 4.82 -16.56 0.73
C ALA A 200 4.74 -15.33 1.64
N TYR A 201 4.44 -14.15 1.09
CA TYR A 201 4.46 -12.89 1.84
C TYR A 201 3.09 -12.41 2.31
N VAL A 202 2.05 -12.50 1.48
CA VAL A 202 0.71 -12.07 1.89
C VAL A 202 -0.13 -13.19 2.52
N GLY A 203 0.34 -14.44 2.49
CA GLY A 203 -0.33 -15.57 3.14
C GLY A 203 -1.57 -16.08 2.42
N VAL A 204 -1.63 -15.88 1.10
CA VAL A 204 -2.71 -16.40 0.25
C VAL A 204 -2.37 -17.76 -0.34
N THR A 205 -3.38 -18.49 -0.79
CA THR A 205 -3.22 -19.77 -1.50
C THR A 205 -3.75 -19.71 -2.93
N LYS A 206 -4.62 -18.73 -3.22
CA LYS A 206 -5.24 -18.51 -4.52
C LYS A 206 -5.06 -17.06 -4.97
N ILE A 207 -4.71 -16.88 -6.24
CA ILE A 207 -4.59 -15.57 -6.86
C ILE A 207 -5.53 -15.53 -8.06
N ILE A 208 -6.33 -14.48 -8.15
CA ILE A 208 -7.23 -14.21 -9.27
C ILE A 208 -6.62 -13.05 -10.05
N TRP A 209 -6.20 -13.35 -11.26
CA TRP A 209 -5.60 -12.40 -12.19
C TRP A 209 -6.66 -11.82 -13.12
N LEU A 210 -6.93 -10.52 -12.98
CA LEU A 210 -7.67 -9.78 -13.99
C LEU A 210 -6.70 -9.38 -15.10
N PRO A 211 -7.07 -9.47 -16.38
CA PRO A 211 -6.12 -9.21 -17.46
C PRO A 211 -5.68 -7.75 -17.55
N ARG A 212 -6.55 -6.81 -17.15
CA ARG A 212 -6.34 -5.35 -17.26
C ARG A 212 -6.93 -4.62 -16.07
N GLY A 213 -6.37 -3.45 -15.77
CA GLY A 213 -6.89 -2.48 -14.81
C GLY A 213 -7.88 -1.49 -15.43
N LEU A 214 -8.03 -0.34 -14.77
CA LEU A 214 -8.89 0.75 -15.23
C LEU A 214 -8.31 1.41 -16.49
N TYR A 215 -9.15 1.69 -17.48
CA TYR A 215 -8.73 2.40 -18.69
C TYR A 215 -8.11 3.76 -18.34
N GLY A 216 -6.96 4.06 -18.94
CA GLY A 216 -6.24 5.34 -18.76
C GLY A 216 -5.37 5.40 -17.50
N ASP A 217 -5.29 4.33 -16.73
CA ASP A 217 -4.36 4.18 -15.61
C ASP A 217 -2.94 3.84 -16.09
N GLU A 218 -2.35 4.81 -16.81
CA GLU A 218 -0.98 4.73 -17.30
C GLU A 218 0.04 4.94 -16.17
N ASP A 219 -0.36 5.65 -15.11
CA ASP A 219 0.51 5.98 -13.96
C ASP A 219 0.88 4.73 -13.16
N THR A 220 -0.09 3.87 -12.86
CA THR A 220 0.14 2.68 -12.01
C THR A 220 0.15 1.38 -12.80
N ASN A 221 -0.07 1.47 -14.12
CA ASN A 221 -0.21 0.35 -15.05
C ASN A 221 -1.37 -0.58 -14.68
N GLY A 222 -2.52 0.01 -14.34
CA GLY A 222 -3.76 -0.72 -14.10
C GLY A 222 -3.82 -1.38 -12.73
N HIS A 223 -3.66 -0.62 -11.64
CA HIS A 223 -3.87 -1.13 -10.28
C HIS A 223 -5.28 -1.71 -10.09
N ILE A 224 -5.38 -2.74 -9.24
CA ILE A 224 -6.66 -3.42 -8.99
C ILE A 224 -7.61 -2.56 -8.14
N ASP A 225 -7.07 -1.76 -7.22
CA ASP A 225 -7.84 -0.94 -6.28
C ASP A 225 -8.67 0.17 -6.93
N ASN A 226 -8.31 0.56 -8.17
CA ASN A 226 -9.08 1.50 -9.00
C ASN A 226 -10.41 0.93 -9.50
N MET A 227 -10.58 -0.40 -9.56
CA MET A 227 -11.73 -1.01 -10.22
C MET A 227 -12.41 -2.15 -9.44
N CYS A 228 -11.68 -2.90 -8.62
CA CYS A 228 -12.22 -4.10 -7.98
C CYS A 228 -11.63 -4.33 -6.59
N CYS A 229 -12.50 -4.58 -5.61
CA CYS A 229 -12.09 -4.88 -4.24
C CYS A 229 -12.96 -5.96 -3.62
N PHE A 230 -12.45 -6.64 -2.60
CA PHE A 230 -13.30 -7.50 -1.77
C PHE A 230 -14.11 -6.65 -0.78
N ALA A 231 -15.41 -6.89 -0.67
CA ALA A 231 -16.25 -6.25 0.35
C ALA A 231 -16.46 -7.12 1.59
N ARG A 232 -16.36 -8.44 1.42
CA ARG A 232 -16.40 -9.49 2.45
C ARG A 232 -15.97 -10.82 1.80
N PRO A 233 -15.74 -11.90 2.58
CA PRO A 233 -15.35 -13.18 2.00
C PRO A 233 -16.32 -13.64 0.89
N GLY A 234 -15.75 -13.97 -0.27
CA GLY A 234 -16.48 -14.42 -1.46
C GLY A 234 -17.31 -13.35 -2.20
N VAL A 235 -17.21 -12.06 -1.84
CA VAL A 235 -17.95 -10.98 -2.50
C VAL A 235 -17.01 -9.83 -2.88
N VAL A 236 -17.09 -9.42 -4.15
CA VAL A 236 -16.35 -8.28 -4.69
C VAL A 236 -17.27 -7.13 -5.07
N LEU A 237 -16.75 -5.91 -4.99
CA LEU A 237 -17.31 -4.73 -5.65
C LEU A 237 -16.48 -4.48 -6.90
N LEU A 238 -17.15 -4.22 -8.02
CA LEU A 238 -16.54 -3.97 -9.32
C LEU A 238 -17.14 -2.69 -9.90
N ALA A 239 -16.30 -1.76 -10.34
CA ALA A 239 -16.73 -0.63 -11.13
C ALA A 239 -17.32 -1.12 -12.47
N TRP A 240 -18.54 -0.67 -12.80
CA TRP A 240 -19.27 -1.14 -13.97
C TRP A 240 -20.07 0.00 -14.62
N THR A 241 -20.14 -0.03 -15.95
CA THR A 241 -20.98 0.85 -16.76
C THR A 241 -21.64 0.04 -17.88
N ASP A 242 -22.92 0.35 -18.16
CA ASP A 242 -23.63 -0.20 -19.32
C ASP A 242 -23.47 0.69 -20.57
N ASP A 243 -22.86 1.87 -20.43
CA ASP A 243 -22.60 2.78 -21.54
C ASP A 243 -21.44 2.26 -22.41
N LYS A 244 -21.77 1.82 -23.62
CA LYS A 244 -20.78 1.28 -24.57
C LYS A 244 -19.85 2.34 -25.18
N SER A 245 -20.09 3.62 -24.90
CA SER A 245 -19.23 4.72 -25.31
C SER A 245 -18.27 5.17 -24.20
N ASP A 246 -18.44 4.63 -22.98
CA ASP A 246 -17.43 4.72 -21.95
C ASP A 246 -16.13 4.07 -22.48
N PRO A 247 -14.97 4.70 -22.28
CA PRO A 247 -13.71 4.15 -22.77
C PRO A 247 -13.28 2.85 -22.06
N GLN A 248 -13.84 2.53 -20.89
CA GLN A 248 -13.60 1.30 -20.15
C GLN A 248 -14.27 0.07 -20.79
#